data_AF-A0A2D6TTY5-F1
#
_entry.id   AF-A0A2D6TTY5-F1
#
_cell.length_a   1.000
_cell.length_b   1.000
_cell.length_c   1.000
_cell.angle_alpha   90.00
_cell.angle_beta   90.00
_cell.angle_gamma   90.00
#
_symmetry.space_group_name_H-M   'P 1'
#
loop_
_entity.id
_entity.type
_entity.pdbx_description
1 polymer ?
#
loop_
_entity_poly.entity_id
_entity_poly.type
_entity_poly.pdbx_seq_one_letter_code
_entity_poly.pdbx_strand_id
1 'polypeptide(L)'
;MTDKNQKTVIEGHLMPYYETGMEGTLWAVHEDGKDGYDGLNPLENGMLLTVFNDAARTQILWQGAVDFEKDRAQQEALLRAQKYPPRLGPWGYGLPKNIHPYDWVNMFSQEKPARITIDKPAHSNEPLIK
;
A
#
# COMPACT_ATOMS: atom_id res chain seq x y z
N MET A 1 -7.76 -27.36 17.79
CA MET A 1 -8.23 -27.26 16.39
C MET A 1 -7.54 -26.06 15.80
N THR A 2 -6.75 -26.24 14.75
CA THR A 2 -5.94 -25.18 14.12
C THR A 2 -6.87 -24.24 13.37
N ASP A 3 -7.05 -23.02 13.88
CA ASP A 3 -7.67 -21.93 13.12
C ASP A 3 -6.88 -21.74 11.83
N LYS A 4 -7.53 -22.06 10.69
CA LYS A 4 -6.95 -21.80 9.39
C LYS A 4 -6.97 -20.29 9.19
N ASN A 5 -5.81 -19.66 9.18
CA ASN A 5 -5.64 -18.25 8.80
C ASN A 5 -6.31 -18.05 7.44
N GLN A 6 -7.40 -17.28 7.39
CA GLN A 6 -8.11 -17.05 6.14
C GLN A 6 -7.34 -15.97 5.36
N LYS A 7 -6.72 -16.37 4.25
CA LYS A 7 -6.05 -15.45 3.34
C LYS A 7 -7.09 -14.78 2.46
N THR A 8 -7.19 -13.46 2.53
CA THR A 8 -8.02 -12.67 1.60
C THR A 8 -7.12 -12.11 0.51
N VAL A 9 -7.51 -12.28 -0.74
CA VAL A 9 -6.82 -11.68 -1.89
C VAL A 9 -7.67 -10.55 -2.42
N ILE A 10 -7.06 -9.38 -2.58
CA ILE A 10 -7.71 -8.19 -3.13
C ILE A 10 -6.97 -7.80 -4.40
N GLU A 11 -7.73 -7.55 -5.46
CA GLU A 11 -7.24 -7.07 -6.75
C GLU A 11 -7.73 -5.65 -6.98
N GLY A 12 -6.84 -4.82 -7.53
CA GLY A 12 -7.13 -3.40 -7.68
C GLY A 12 -6.02 -2.67 -8.40
N HIS A 13 -5.89 -1.39 -8.10
CA HIS A 13 -4.80 -0.53 -8.55
C HIS A 13 -4.12 0.17 -7.37
N LEU A 14 -2.84 0.49 -7.53
CA LEU A 14 -2.12 1.27 -6.54
C LEU A 14 -2.69 2.69 -6.44
N MET A 15 -2.92 3.17 -5.23
CA MET A 15 -3.49 4.50 -4.99
C MET A 15 -2.68 5.24 -3.91
N PRO A 16 -2.12 6.42 -4.22
CA PRO A 16 -1.66 7.35 -3.20
C PRO A 16 -2.87 8.09 -2.63
N TYR A 17 -3.35 7.65 -1.47
CA TYR A 17 -4.48 8.30 -0.80
C TYR A 17 -3.99 9.45 0.09
N TYR A 18 -4.70 10.58 0.05
CA TYR A 18 -4.43 11.75 0.89
C TYR A 18 -5.75 12.39 1.32
N GLU A 19 -5.89 12.61 2.62
CA GLU A 19 -7.06 13.26 3.21
C GLU A 19 -6.69 14.60 3.85
N THR A 20 -7.61 15.56 3.79
CA THR A 20 -7.43 16.85 4.46
C THR A 20 -7.30 16.64 5.98
N GLY A 21 -6.16 17.08 6.55
CA GLY A 21 -5.84 16.88 7.97
C GLY A 21 -4.91 15.69 8.24
N MET A 22 -4.60 14.88 7.22
CA MET A 22 -3.54 13.89 7.30
C MET A 22 -2.18 14.57 7.03
N GLU A 23 -1.18 14.26 7.85
CA GLU A 23 0.16 14.84 7.70
C GLU A 23 0.97 14.19 6.53
N GLY A 24 0.40 13.23 5.79
CA GLY A 24 1.10 12.52 4.72
C GLY A 24 0.22 11.67 3.81
N THR A 25 0.85 10.92 2.90
CA THR A 25 0.18 9.98 1.97
C THR A 25 0.06 8.59 2.57
N LEU A 26 -1.08 7.97 2.34
CA LEU A 26 -1.30 6.55 2.59
C LEU A 26 -1.13 5.76 1.29
N TRP A 27 -0.24 4.77 1.29
CA TRP A 27 -0.14 3.84 0.17
C TRP A 27 -1.22 2.78 0.30
N ALA A 28 -2.08 2.66 -0.71
CA ALA A 28 -3.16 1.69 -0.73
C ALA A 28 -3.22 0.91 -2.04
N VAL A 29 -3.94 -0.21 -2.00
CA VAL A 29 -4.63 -0.73 -3.18
C VAL A 29 -6.08 -0.29 -3.11
N HIS A 30 -6.58 0.32 -4.17
CA HIS A 30 -8.01 0.55 -4.34
C HIS A 30 -8.63 -0.61 -5.12
N GLU A 31 -9.58 -1.28 -4.49
CA GLU A 31 -10.18 -2.53 -4.96
C GLU A 31 -11.07 -2.31 -6.19
N ASP A 32 -10.89 -3.16 -7.20
CA ASP A 32 -11.67 -3.09 -8.44
C ASP A 32 -13.17 -3.30 -8.16
N GLY A 33 -14.01 -2.42 -8.70
CA GLY A 33 -15.47 -2.51 -8.58
C GLY A 33 -16.05 -1.96 -7.28
N LYS A 34 -15.23 -1.35 -6.41
CA LYS A 34 -15.70 -0.60 -5.24
C LYS A 34 -15.46 0.89 -5.42
N ASP A 35 -16.24 1.71 -4.71
CA ASP A 35 -16.17 3.17 -4.78
C ASP A 35 -15.66 3.77 -3.47
N GLY A 36 -14.97 4.90 -3.57
CA GLY A 36 -14.55 5.70 -2.41
C GLY A 36 -13.78 4.89 -1.37
N TYR A 37 -14.14 5.08 -0.10
CA TYR A 37 -13.49 4.43 1.04
C TYR A 37 -13.72 2.91 1.08
N ASP A 38 -14.79 2.38 0.49
CA ASP A 38 -15.10 0.94 0.54
C ASP A 38 -14.07 0.11 -0.23
N GLY A 39 -13.43 0.70 -1.24
CA GLY A 39 -12.34 0.10 -1.99
C GLY A 39 -10.95 0.37 -1.41
N LEU A 40 -10.81 1.27 -0.43
CA LEU A 40 -9.51 1.70 0.07
C LEU A 40 -8.90 0.64 1.00
N ASN A 41 -7.83 -0.01 0.55
CA ASN A 41 -7.08 -0.98 1.34
C ASN A 41 -5.65 -0.48 1.60
N PRO A 42 -5.41 0.18 2.75
CA PRO A 42 -4.07 0.59 3.15
C PRO A 42 -3.08 -0.57 3.20
N LEU A 43 -1.87 -0.33 2.70
CA LEU A 43 -0.77 -1.28 2.83
C LEU A 43 -0.22 -1.25 4.26
N GLU A 44 0.03 -2.44 4.80
CA GLU A 44 0.65 -2.61 6.11
C GLU A 44 1.84 -3.56 6.02
N ASN A 45 2.76 -3.45 7.00
CA ASN A 45 3.91 -4.33 7.08
C ASN A 45 3.48 -5.79 7.20
N GLY A 46 4.10 -6.66 6.40
CA GLY A 46 3.81 -8.09 6.35
C GLY A 46 2.82 -8.50 5.25
N MET A 47 2.09 -7.55 4.64
CA MET A 47 1.23 -7.87 3.49
C MET A 47 2.07 -8.28 2.27
N LEU A 48 1.63 -9.28 1.51
CA LEU A 48 2.25 -9.61 0.22
C LEU A 48 1.59 -8.76 -0.86
N LEU A 49 2.37 -7.92 -1.52
CA LEU A 49 1.93 -7.10 -2.65
C LEU A 49 2.60 -7.60 -3.94
N THR A 50 1.82 -7.64 -5.03
CA THR A 50 2.31 -7.84 -6.40
C THR A 50 1.80 -6.69 -7.26
N VAL A 51 2.70 -6.08 -8.01
CA VAL A 51 2.41 -4.95 -8.92
C VAL A 51 2.68 -5.40 -10.35
N PHE A 52 1.74 -5.10 -11.24
CA PHE A 52 1.77 -5.50 -12.64
C PHE A 52 2.03 -4.32 -13.57
N ASN A 53 2.45 -4.63 -14.80
CA ASN A 53 2.75 -3.63 -15.82
C ASN A 53 1.51 -2.90 -16.34
N ASP A 54 0.42 -3.63 -16.55
CA ASP A 54 -0.84 -3.18 -17.16
C ASP A 54 -2.05 -4.00 -16.67
N ALA A 55 -3.25 -3.62 -17.12
CA ALA A 55 -4.51 -4.25 -16.71
C ALA A 55 -4.63 -5.72 -17.12
N ALA A 56 -3.92 -6.15 -18.17
CA ALA A 56 -3.84 -7.54 -18.57
C ALA A 56 -2.90 -8.37 -17.66
N ARG A 57 -2.16 -7.70 -16.76
CA ARG A 57 -1.31 -8.30 -15.72
C ARG A 57 -0.26 -9.26 -16.30
N THR A 58 0.29 -8.92 -17.46
CA THR A 58 1.16 -9.83 -18.23
C THR A 58 2.58 -9.91 -17.67
N GLN A 59 3.04 -8.88 -16.96
CA GLN A 59 4.37 -8.83 -16.35
C GLN A 59 4.29 -8.32 -14.92
N ILE A 60 5.12 -8.89 -14.04
CA ILE A 60 5.30 -8.44 -12.66
C ILE A 60 6.40 -7.37 -12.65
N LEU A 61 6.04 -6.14 -12.25
CA LEU A 61 6.99 -5.05 -12.05
C LEU A 61 7.66 -5.13 -10.67
N TRP A 62 6.90 -5.56 -9.66
CA TRP A 62 7.40 -5.73 -8.30
C TRP A 62 6.59 -6.78 -7.57
N GLN A 63 7.24 -7.56 -6.70
CA GLN A 63 6.57 -8.50 -5.81
C GLN A 63 7.37 -8.66 -4.52
N GLY A 64 6.69 -8.61 -3.39
CA GLY A 64 7.33 -8.81 -2.10
C GLY A 64 6.40 -8.58 -0.92
N ALA A 65 6.93 -8.86 0.27
CA ALA A 65 6.32 -8.40 1.50
C ALA A 65 6.54 -6.89 1.63
N VAL A 66 5.47 -6.17 1.97
CA VAL A 66 5.55 -4.79 2.39
C VAL A 66 6.31 -4.75 3.72
N ASP A 67 7.42 -4.03 3.74
CA ASP A 67 8.26 -3.84 4.92
C ASP A 67 8.74 -2.38 4.91
N PHE A 68 7.86 -1.51 5.37
CA PHE A 68 8.09 -0.09 5.49
C PHE A 68 9.13 0.18 6.58
N GLU A 69 10.19 0.87 6.20
CA GLU A 69 11.13 1.43 7.15
C GLU A 69 10.66 2.79 7.67
N LYS A 70 10.63 2.93 9.00
CA LYS A 70 10.59 4.26 9.64
C LYS A 70 11.96 4.90 9.46
N ASP A 71 11.98 6.16 9.00
CA ASP A 71 13.20 6.93 8.71
C ASP A 71 14.13 6.31 7.64
N ARG A 72 13.61 6.02 6.42
CA ARG A 72 14.51 5.71 5.29
C ARG A 72 15.28 6.98 4.86
N ALA A 73 16.39 7.24 5.57
CA ALA A 73 17.19 8.47 5.72
C ALA A 73 16.44 9.78 5.33
N GLN A 74 15.39 10.06 6.11
CA GLN A 74 14.38 11.13 5.99
C GLN A 74 13.57 11.16 4.67
N GLN A 75 13.16 10.00 4.18
CA GLN A 75 12.33 9.70 2.99
C GLN A 75 12.62 10.49 1.69
N GLU A 76 13.80 10.59 1.13
CA GLU A 76 15.16 10.25 1.53
C GLU A 76 15.95 11.59 1.58
N ALA A 77 15.62 12.43 2.58
CA ALA A 77 15.67 13.90 2.66
C ALA A 77 14.54 14.61 1.85
N LEU A 78 13.35 14.01 1.86
CA LEU A 78 12.05 14.40 1.27
C LEU A 78 11.98 14.31 -0.24
N LEU A 79 12.69 13.31 -0.75
CA LEU A 79 13.12 13.20 -2.13
C LEU A 79 13.95 14.45 -2.59
N ARG A 80 14.66 15.10 -1.64
CA ARG A 80 15.72 16.13 -1.79
C ARG A 80 15.45 17.43 -2.59
N ALA A 81 14.28 18.07 -2.43
CA ALA A 81 14.10 19.54 -2.54
C ALA A 81 13.69 20.24 -3.86
N GLN A 82 13.23 19.57 -4.92
CA GLN A 82 12.28 20.19 -5.88
C GLN A 82 11.16 19.23 -6.27
N LYS A 83 9.93 19.79 -6.36
CA LYS A 83 8.84 19.40 -7.29
C LYS A 83 8.42 17.92 -7.34
N TYR A 84 7.97 17.36 -6.22
CA TYR A 84 6.96 16.30 -6.31
C TYR A 84 5.58 16.95 -6.42
N PRO A 85 4.60 16.31 -7.08
CA PRO A 85 3.22 16.77 -6.94
C PRO A 85 2.92 16.86 -5.43
N PRO A 86 2.21 17.90 -4.98
CA PRO A 86 2.17 18.42 -3.59
C PRO A 86 1.64 17.46 -2.51
N ARG A 87 1.56 16.15 -2.78
CA ARG A 87 0.82 15.18 -1.99
C ARG A 87 1.67 14.08 -1.36
N LEU A 88 2.97 13.98 -1.69
CA LEU A 88 3.93 13.15 -0.94
C LEU A 88 4.49 13.97 0.21
N GLY A 89 3.70 14.07 1.29
CA GLY A 89 4.14 14.74 2.51
C GLY A 89 5.27 13.95 3.21
N PRO A 90 6.09 14.63 4.05
CA PRO A 90 7.19 14.03 4.81
C PRO A 90 6.80 12.85 5.74
N TRP A 91 5.51 12.59 5.88
CA TRP A 91 4.94 11.60 6.79
C TRP A 91 4.16 10.49 6.07
N GLY A 92 4.34 10.34 4.75
CA GLY A 92 3.76 9.22 4.01
C GLY A 92 4.29 7.87 4.53
N TYR A 93 3.46 6.83 4.53
CA TYR A 93 3.73 5.51 5.14
C TYR A 93 4.96 4.80 4.55
N GLY A 94 6.17 5.21 4.95
CA GLY A 94 7.45 4.56 4.65
C GLY A 94 7.76 4.25 3.18
N LEU A 95 8.91 3.61 2.97
CA LEU A 95 9.34 3.06 1.69
C LEU A 95 9.75 1.60 1.91
N PRO A 96 9.35 0.65 1.04
CA PRO A 96 9.73 -0.75 1.22
C PRO A 96 11.24 -0.97 1.05
N LYS A 97 11.89 -1.74 1.93
CA LYS A 97 13.37 -1.94 1.98
C LYS A 97 14.04 -2.19 0.63
N ASN A 98 13.40 -2.96 -0.23
CA ASN A 98 14.03 -3.55 -1.42
C ASN A 98 13.58 -2.91 -2.74
N ILE A 99 13.16 -1.64 -2.74
CA ILE A 99 12.84 -0.89 -3.96
C ILE A 99 13.38 0.54 -3.90
N HIS A 100 13.79 1.06 -5.06
CA HIS A 100 14.15 2.46 -5.20
C HIS A 100 12.90 3.35 -5.08
N PRO A 101 12.90 4.45 -4.32
CA PRO A 101 11.67 5.19 -4.03
C PRO A 101 11.00 5.84 -5.23
N TYR A 102 11.77 6.23 -6.25
CA TYR A 102 11.19 6.77 -7.48
C TYR A 102 10.36 5.71 -8.21
N ASP A 103 10.83 4.47 -8.24
CA ASP A 103 10.09 3.39 -8.90
C ASP A 103 8.81 3.08 -8.13
N TRP A 104 8.90 3.07 -6.79
CA TRP A 104 7.73 2.94 -5.92
C TRP A 104 6.70 4.04 -6.20
N VAL A 105 7.08 5.31 -6.02
CA VAL A 105 6.21 6.47 -6.24
C VAL A 105 5.63 6.49 -7.65
N ASN A 106 6.44 6.15 -8.66
CA ASN A 106 6.02 6.13 -10.05
C ASN A 106 4.96 5.05 -10.31
N MET A 107 5.08 3.87 -9.69
CA MET A 107 4.05 2.84 -9.80
C MET A 107 2.69 3.29 -9.22
N PHE A 108 2.70 4.02 -8.10
CA PHE A 108 1.48 4.60 -7.51
C PHE A 108 0.93 5.76 -8.33
N SER A 109 1.80 6.62 -8.87
CA SER A 109 1.38 7.75 -9.70
C SER A 109 0.78 7.32 -11.04
N GLN A 110 1.17 6.13 -11.52
CA GLN A 110 0.62 5.50 -12.72
C GLN A 110 -0.56 4.55 -12.42
N GLU A 111 -0.99 4.47 -11.15
CA GLU A 111 -2.08 3.61 -10.71
C GLU A 111 -1.92 2.17 -11.21
N LYS A 112 -0.71 1.61 -11.06
CA LYS A 112 -0.41 0.28 -11.60
C LYS A 112 -1.34 -0.77 -11.02
N PRO A 113 -1.83 -1.72 -11.82
CA PRO A 113 -2.64 -2.82 -11.32
C PRO A 113 -1.86 -3.63 -10.29
N ALA A 114 -2.57 -4.05 -9.25
CA ALA A 114 -1.98 -4.67 -8.09
C ALA A 114 -2.85 -5.77 -7.51
N ARG A 115 -2.20 -6.61 -6.71
CA ARG A 115 -2.83 -7.62 -5.88
C ARG A 115 -2.18 -7.61 -4.50
N ILE A 116 -2.99 -7.56 -3.46
CA ILE A 116 -2.53 -7.77 -2.08
C ILE A 116 -3.11 -9.06 -1.52
N THR A 117 -2.31 -9.75 -0.71
CA THR A 117 -2.76 -10.86 0.13
C THR A 117 -2.72 -10.42 1.58
N ILE A 118 -3.88 -10.46 2.23
CA ILE A 118 -4.06 -10.10 3.63
C ILE A 118 -4.24 -11.39 4.42
N ASP A 119 -3.30 -11.64 5.33
CA ASP A 119 -3.43 -12.67 6.36
C ASP A 119 -4.13 -12.02 7.57
N LYS A 120 -5.47 -11.92 7.54
CA LYS A 120 -6.20 -11.46 8.72
C LYS A 120 -6.20 -12.61 9.75
N PRO A 121 -5.83 -12.36 11.02
CA PRO A 121 -6.21 -13.29 12.07
C PRO A 121 -7.74 -13.36 12.04
N ALA A 122 -8.29 -14.57 11.96
CA ALA A 122 -9.72 -14.79 12.08
C ALA A 122 -10.17 -14.10 13.37
N HIS A 123 -10.88 -12.96 13.26
CA HIS A 123 -11.40 -12.30 14.45
C HIS A 123 -12.41 -13.24 15.07
N SER A 124 -12.05 -13.81 16.22
CA SER A 124 -13.00 -14.24 17.22
C SER A 124 -13.90 -13.04 17.52
N ASN A 125 -15.17 -13.15 17.16
CA ASN A 125 -16.23 -12.24 17.61
C ASN A 125 -16.35 -12.35 19.14
N GLU A 126 -15.43 -11.77 19.90
CA GLU A 126 -15.68 -11.47 21.29
C GLU A 126 -16.17 -10.03 21.38
N PRO A 127 -17.39 -9.80 21.88
CA PRO A 127 -17.88 -8.45 22.10
C PRO A 127 -16.97 -7.75 23.10
N LEU A 128 -16.60 -6.51 22.80
CA LEU A 128 -15.99 -5.60 23.77
C LEU A 128 -17.00 -5.35 24.90
N ILE A 129 -16.93 -6.16 25.96
CA ILE A 129 -17.59 -5.86 27.23
C ILE A 129 -16.66 -4.94 28.02
N LYS A 130 -17.05 -3.69 28.18
CA LYS A 130 -17.51 -3.11 29.46
C LYS A 130 -18.11 -1.73 29.25
#